data_AF-A0A9X2K657-F1
#
_entry.id   AF-A0A9X2K657-F1
#
_cell.length_a   1.000
_cell.length_b   1.000
_cell.length_c   1.000
_cell.angle_alpha   90.00
_cell.angle_beta   90.00
_cell.angle_gamma   90.00
#
_symmetry.space_group_name_H-M   'P 1'
#
loop_
_entity.id
_entity.type
_entity.pdbx_description
1 polymer ?
#
loop_
_entity_poly.entity_id
_entity_poly.type
_entity_poly.pdbx_seq_one_letter_code
_entity_poly.pdbx_strand_id
1 'polypeptide(L)'
;MPKSLHVKKGDLVQVIAGKDKGAKGRVIATLPREDRVVVEGINMIKKHAKETHQGPRGAKTGGVQTMEGPIHVSNVKKLKDDKPAEKKADEKKADETGEDS
;
A
#
# COMPACT_ATOMS: atom_id res chain seq x y z
N MET A 1 19.36 17.20 -8.39
CA MET A 1 18.43 17.87 -7.45
C MET A 1 17.22 16.98 -7.22
N PRO A 2 16.60 16.93 -6.03
CA PRO A 2 15.36 16.19 -5.85
C PRO A 2 14.26 16.80 -6.72
N LYS A 3 13.53 15.96 -7.45
CA LYS A 3 12.44 16.39 -8.32
C LYS A 3 11.26 16.86 -7.46
N SER A 4 10.62 17.95 -7.85
CA SER A 4 9.41 18.41 -7.17
C SER A 4 8.24 17.47 -7.50
N LEU A 5 7.79 16.70 -6.52
CA LEU A 5 6.62 15.85 -6.65
C LEU A 5 5.34 16.63 -6.33
N HIS A 6 4.25 16.35 -7.05
CA HIS A 6 2.94 16.96 -6.83
C HIS A 6 2.25 16.49 -5.53
N VAL A 7 2.81 15.48 -4.86
CA VAL A 7 2.30 14.85 -3.64
C VAL A 7 3.35 14.85 -2.54
N LYS A 8 2.92 15.08 -1.30
CA LYS A 8 3.78 15.10 -0.11
C LYS A 8 3.38 13.99 0.86
N LYS A 9 4.30 13.66 1.79
CA LYS A 9 4.00 12.76 2.90
C LYS A 9 2.82 13.30 3.70
N GLY A 10 1.87 12.44 4.03
CA GLY A 10 0.67 12.79 4.78
C GLY A 10 -0.53 13.23 3.95
N ASP A 11 -0.38 13.42 2.63
CA ASP A 11 -1.49 13.73 1.72
C ASP A 11 -2.41 12.50 1.55
N LEU A 12 -3.70 12.76 1.36
CA LEU A 12 -4.68 11.75 0.98
C LEU A 12 -4.74 11.64 -0.55
N VAL A 13 -4.53 10.44 -1.07
CA VAL A 13 -4.46 10.19 -2.51
C VAL A 13 -5.37 9.05 -2.92
N GLN A 14 -5.83 9.08 -4.17
CA GLN A 14 -6.54 7.99 -4.81
C GLN A 14 -5.73 7.46 -5.99
N VAL A 15 -5.72 6.14 -6.17
CA VAL A 15 -5.07 5.49 -7.31
C VAL A 15 -5.97 5.60 -8.54
N ILE A 16 -5.41 6.13 -9.63
CA ILE A 16 -6.10 6.37 -10.91
C ILE A 16 -5.99 5.14 -11.81
N ALA A 17 -4.86 4.43 -11.73
CA ALA A 17 -4.51 3.35 -12.65
C ALA A 17 -3.66 2.27 -11.94
N GLY A 18 -3.77 1.03 -12.43
CA GLY A 18 -3.09 -0.14 -11.89
C GLY A 18 -4.04 -1.14 -11.22
N LYS A 19 -3.46 -2.12 -10.54
CA LYS A 19 -4.20 -3.19 -9.85
C LYS A 19 -5.16 -2.65 -8.78
N ASP A 20 -4.72 -1.63 -8.06
CA ASP A 20 -5.46 -1.04 -6.94
C ASP A 20 -6.24 0.22 -7.35
N LYS A 21 -6.69 0.30 -8.61
CA LYS A 21 -7.43 1.45 -9.13
C LYS A 21 -8.68 1.73 -8.29
N GLY A 22 -8.85 2.99 -7.89
CA GLY A 22 -9.98 3.43 -7.06
C GLY A 22 -9.71 3.39 -5.56
N ALA A 23 -8.69 2.65 -5.10
CA ALA A 23 -8.28 2.63 -3.71
C ALA A 23 -7.80 4.02 -3.26
N LYS A 24 -8.14 4.38 -2.02
CA LYS A 24 -7.73 5.62 -1.37
C LYS A 24 -6.80 5.27 -0.22
N GLY A 25 -5.79 6.08 0.00
CA GLY A 25 -4.86 5.88 1.09
C GLY A 25 -4.03 7.12 1.39
N ARG A 26 -3.33 7.09 2.51
CA ARG A 26 -2.43 8.17 2.92
C ARG A 26 -1.01 7.88 2.46
N VAL A 27 -0.30 8.92 2.03
CA VAL A 27 1.10 8.78 1.65
C VAL A 27 1.98 8.64 2.89
N ILE A 28 2.62 7.48 3.06
CA ILE A 28 3.54 7.17 4.17
C ILE A 28 4.94 7.71 3.87
N ALA A 29 5.40 7.52 2.65
CA ALA A 29 6.73 7.94 2.21
C ALA A 29 6.70 8.42 0.76
N THR A 30 7.57 9.37 0.45
CA THR A 30 7.83 9.83 -0.91
C THR A 30 9.26 9.51 -1.28
N LEU A 31 9.48 9.06 -2.52
CA LEU A 31 10.78 8.73 -3.08
C LEU A 31 11.03 9.64 -4.30
N PRO A 32 11.45 10.90 -4.12
CA PRO A 32 11.57 11.89 -5.19
C PRO A 32 12.68 11.58 -6.21
N ARG A 33 13.59 10.67 -5.88
CA ARG A 33 14.65 10.21 -6.80
C ARG A 33 14.14 9.18 -7.81
N GLU A 34 13.09 8.44 -7.44
CA GLU A 34 12.55 7.33 -8.22
C GLU A 34 11.18 7.64 -8.82
N ASP A 35 10.66 8.85 -8.62
CA ASP A 35 9.30 9.26 -9.02
C ASP A 35 8.21 8.33 -8.45
N ARG A 36 8.42 7.86 -7.21
CA ARG A 36 7.53 6.92 -6.52
C ARG A 36 7.05 7.43 -5.16
N VAL A 37 5.93 6.90 -4.71
CA VAL A 37 5.34 7.13 -3.39
C VAL A 37 4.87 5.81 -2.78
N VAL A 38 4.94 5.69 -1.47
CA VAL A 38 4.38 4.57 -0.71
C VAL A 38 3.08 5.03 -0.08
N VAL A 39 2.00 4.32 -0.40
CA VAL A 39 0.65 4.63 0.06
C VAL A 39 0.16 3.49 0.94
N GLU A 40 -0.45 3.83 2.07
CA GLU A 40 -0.99 2.87 3.03
C GLU A 40 -2.01 1.94 2.39
N GLY A 41 -1.84 0.62 2.59
CA GLY A 41 -2.77 -0.41 2.11
C GLY A 41 -2.79 -0.61 0.59
N ILE A 42 -1.89 0.02 -0.17
CA ILE A 42 -1.83 -0.08 -1.63
C ILE A 42 -0.56 -0.81 -2.05
N ASN A 43 -0.67 -1.61 -3.12
CA ASN A 43 0.43 -2.39 -3.68
C ASN A 43 1.11 -3.29 -2.64
N MET A 44 0.31 -4.09 -1.92
CA MET A 44 0.81 -5.02 -0.90
C MET A 44 1.67 -6.12 -1.54
N ILE A 45 2.93 -6.23 -1.13
CA ILE A 45 3.88 -7.21 -1.64
C ILE A 45 4.21 -8.21 -0.53
N LYS A 46 4.16 -9.50 -0.86
CA LYS A 46 4.67 -10.58 0.01
C LYS A 46 6.17 -10.67 -0.16
N LYS A 47 6.93 -10.30 0.87
CA LYS A 47 8.38 -10.43 0.93
C LYS A 47 8.75 -11.62 1.83
N HIS A 48 9.47 -12.57 1.25
CA HIS A 48 10.07 -13.66 2.00
C HIS A 48 11.33 -13.14 2.68
N ALA A 49 11.28 -12.98 4.00
CA ALA A 49 12.44 -12.60 4.79
C ALA A 49 13.09 -13.85 5.36
N LYS A 50 14.41 -13.98 5.16
CA LYS A 50 15.20 -15.04 5.80
C LYS A 50 15.08 -14.87 7.31
N GLU A 51 14.82 -15.98 8.02
CA GLU A 51 14.85 -16.01 9.48
C GLU A 51 16.16 -15.44 9.98
N THR A 52 16.07 -14.28 10.63
CA THR A 52 17.22 -13.63 11.24
C THR A 52 17.00 -13.64 12.75
N HIS A 53 18.00 -14.11 13.51
CA HIS A 53 17.97 -14.12 14.97
C HIS A 53 18.15 -12.68 15.49
N GLN A 54 17.10 -11.85 15.36
CA GLN A 54 17.12 -10.45 15.79
C GLN A 54 16.39 -10.31 17.12
N GLY A 55 16.99 -10.83 18.19
CA GLY A 55 16.52 -10.56 19.54
C GLY A 55 17.41 -11.21 20.61
N PRO A 56 17.61 -10.56 21.78
CA PRO A 56 18.41 -11.13 22.88
C PRO A 56 17.82 -12.44 23.46
N ARG A 57 16.62 -12.84 23.05
CA ARG A 57 15.85 -13.99 23.55
C ARG A 57 15.57 -15.08 22.50
N GLY A 58 16.27 -15.09 21.36
CA GLY A 58 16.12 -16.17 20.36
C GLY A 58 14.80 -16.18 19.59
N ALA A 59 14.05 -15.07 19.60
CA ALA A 59 12.85 -14.93 18.79
C ALA A 59 13.22 -14.95 17.30
N LYS A 60 12.76 -15.97 16.58
CA LYS A 60 12.87 -16.07 15.12
C LYS A 60 11.78 -15.22 14.48
N THR A 61 12.13 -14.01 14.07
CA THR A 61 11.29 -13.22 13.16
C THR A 61 11.69 -13.53 11.73
N GLY A 62 11.21 -14.66 11.21
CA GLY A 62 11.24 -14.94 9.77
C GLY A 62 9.88 -15.42 9.28
N GLY A 63 9.72 -15.48 7.96
CA GLY A 63 8.46 -15.84 7.31
C GLY A 63 8.06 -14.87 6.21
N VAL A 64 6.81 -15.01 5.76
CA VAL A 64 6.20 -14.16 4.74
C VAL A 64 5.71 -12.88 5.38
N GLN A 65 6.39 -11.76 5.09
CA GLN A 65 5.98 -10.43 5.55
C GLN A 65 5.24 -9.71 4.43
N THR A 66 4.08 -9.15 4.74
CA THR A 66 3.34 -8.30 3.81
C THR A 66 3.77 -6.86 4.04
N MET A 67 4.29 -6.20 3.00
CA MET A 67 4.80 -4.81 3.07
C MET A 67 4.14 -3.94 1.99
N GLU A 68 3.92 -2.66 2.26
CA GLU A 68 3.46 -1.74 1.21
C GLU A 68 4.55 -1.51 0.16
N GLY A 69 4.15 -1.60 -1.10
CA GLY A 69 5.01 -1.36 -2.24
C GLY A 69 4.92 0.09 -2.72
N PRO A 70 6.00 0.64 -3.29
CA PRO A 70 5.96 1.95 -3.91
C PRO A 70 5.15 1.93 -5.23
N ILE A 71 4.37 2.97 -5.47
CA ILE A 71 3.61 3.24 -6.70
C ILE A 71 4.16 4.50 -7.40
N HIS A 72 4.11 4.53 -8.73
CA HIS A 72 4.57 5.68 -9.50
C HIS A 72 3.65 6.90 -9.30
N VAL A 73 4.24 8.09 -9.23
CA VAL A 73 3.52 9.35 -8.92
C VAL A 73 2.45 9.72 -9.95
N SER A 74 2.57 9.24 -11.20
CA SER A 74 1.56 9.47 -12.25
C SER A 74 0.25 8.71 -12.00
N ASN A 75 0.30 7.63 -11.22
CA ASN A 75 -0.85 6.75 -11.00
C ASN A 75 -1.66 7.14 -9.77
N VAL A 76 -1.28 8.23 -9.10
CA VAL A 76 -1.97 8.74 -7.91
C VAL A 76 -2.46 10.15 -8.15
N LYS A 77 -3.65 10.45 -7.62
CA LYS A 77 -4.23 11.79 -7.62
C LYS A 77 -4.40 12.26 -6.19
N LYS A 78 -3.91 13.47 -5.89
CA LYS A 78 -4.20 14.14 -4.62
C LYS A 78 -5.69 14.44 -4.55
N LEU A 79 -6.33 13.96 -3.50
CA LEU A 79 -7.69 14.38 -3.15
C LEU A 79 -7.55 15.67 -2.35
N LYS A 80 -8.22 16.73 -2.82
CA LYS A 80 -8.47 17.92 -1.99
C LYS A 80 -9.74 17.61 -1.22
N ASP A 81 -9.72 17.80 0.10
CA ASP A 81 -10.88 17.63 0.96
C ASP A 81 -12.04 18.45 0.42
N ASP A 82 -12.98 17.81 -0.27
CA ASP A 82 -14.37 18.20 -0.39
C ASP A 82 -15.12 17.09 -1.13
N LYS A 83 -15.95 16.40 -0.35
CA LYS A 83 -16.91 15.34 -0.70
C LYS A 83 -16.37 13.89 -0.71
N PRO A 84 -16.97 13.01 0.10
CA PRO A 84 -16.77 11.58 0.01
C PRO A 84 -17.41 11.12 -1.31
N ALA A 85 -16.63 11.04 -2.38
CA ALA A 85 -17.05 10.28 -3.54
C ALA A 85 -17.04 8.80 -3.16
N GLU A 86 -18.18 8.35 -2.64
CA GLU A 86 -18.67 6.97 -2.67
C GLU A 86 -18.43 6.40 -4.07
N LYS A 87 -17.54 5.41 -4.25
CA LYS A 87 -17.67 4.40 -5.30
C LYS A 87 -16.99 3.10 -4.85
N LYS A 88 -17.87 2.21 -4.38
CA LYS A 88 -17.88 0.75 -4.57
C LYS A 88 -16.58 0.01 -4.30
N ALA A 89 -16.45 -0.52 -3.09
CA ALA A 89 -15.72 -1.77 -2.90
C ALA A 89 -16.75 -2.89 -3.03
N ASP A 90 -16.72 -3.55 -4.19
CA ASP A 90 -17.21 -4.90 -4.38
C ASP A 90 -16.68 -5.79 -3.24
N GLU A 91 -17.58 -6.21 -2.35
CA GLU A 91 -17.37 -7.38 -1.51
C GLU A 91 -17.30 -8.62 -2.41
N LYS A 92 -16.10 -8.92 -2.91
CA LYS A 92 -15.70 -10.30 -3.18
C LYS A 92 -14.76 -10.74 -2.08
N LYS A 93 -15.33 -11.17 -0.94
CA LYS A 93 -14.73 -12.23 -0.13
C LYS A 93 -15.31 -13.55 -0.61
N ALA A 94 -14.60 -14.18 -1.53
CA ALA A 94 -14.55 -15.63 -1.62
C ALA A 94 -13.42 -16.08 -0.68
N ASP A 95 -13.77 -16.91 0.30
CA ASP A 95 -13.04 -18.08 0.82
C ASP A 95 -13.69 -18.48 2.16
N GLU A 96 -14.44 -19.58 2.22
CA GLU A 96 -13.98 -20.98 2.46
C GLU A 96 -14.15 -21.35 3.94
N THR A 97 -15.03 -22.31 4.25
CA THR A 97 -14.75 -23.58 4.99
C THR A 97 -16.06 -24.32 5.28
N GLY A 98 -16.08 -25.62 5.02
CA GLY A 98 -17.27 -26.46 5.04
C GLY A 98 -17.73 -26.95 6.41
N GLU A 99 -18.95 -27.47 6.43
CA GLU A 99 -19.43 -28.45 7.39
C GLU A 99 -20.07 -29.59 6.59
N ASP A 100 -19.40 -30.76 6.65
CA ASP A 100 -19.96 -32.07 6.34
C ASP A 100 -21.27 -32.28 7.11
N SER A 101 -22.30 -32.78 6.45
CA SER A 101 -23.39 -33.57 7.04
C SER A 101 -24.03 -34.44 5.96
#